data_AF-A0A4S8KHA7-F1
#
_entry.id   AF-A0A4S8KHA7-F1
#
_cell.length_a   1.000
_cell.length_b   1.000
_cell.length_c   1.000
_cell.angle_alpha   90.00
_cell.angle_beta   90.00
_cell.angle_gamma   90.00
#
_symmetry.space_group_name_H-M   'P 1'
#
loop_
_entity.id
_entity.type
_entity.pdbx_description
1 polymer ?
#
loop_
_entity_poly.entity_id
_entity_poly.type
_entity_poly.pdbx_seq_one_letter_code
_entity_poly.pdbx_strand_id
1 'polypeptide(L)'
;MLLTTTGPSTFGSRLTINYHLEETYEAFRTFQILGIGKTSDISNATCPIVLDKLRSPTSSPKEFFNALRLNGILGCQIGSQTFENVASHLQALIKDADSLMDLYYSVISLLHIKGQGVSAVLSDAEGVFHSIKALSQSDGRWRYDSNNAESSTYAAGIGLFIGIVKHDIEKLFDSIKNYGS
;
A
#
# COMPACT_ATOMS: atom_id res chain seq x y z
N MET A 1 -13.61 -22.55 -30.03
CA MET A 1 -13.66 -21.09 -29.85
C MET A 1 -12.62 -20.50 -30.77
N LEU A 2 -13.06 -19.88 -31.87
CA LEU A 2 -12.17 -19.38 -32.93
C LEU A 2 -11.51 -18.05 -32.50
N LEU A 3 -10.21 -17.94 -32.75
CA LEU A 3 -9.46 -16.69 -32.78
C LEU A 3 -9.73 -16.00 -34.13
N THR A 4 -10.36 -14.82 -34.10
CA THR A 4 -10.39 -13.92 -35.26
C THR A 4 -9.56 -12.68 -34.96
N THR A 5 -8.61 -12.42 -35.85
CA THR A 5 -7.71 -11.27 -35.84
C THR A 5 -8.37 -10.11 -36.58
N THR A 6 -8.64 -8.99 -35.90
CA THR A 6 -8.92 -7.69 -36.54
C THR A 6 -8.36 -6.54 -35.71
N GLY A 7 -7.35 -5.85 -36.26
CA GLY A 7 -7.17 -4.39 -36.20
C GLY A 7 -6.66 -3.75 -34.89
N PRO A 8 -5.81 -2.70 -34.97
CA PRO A 8 -5.15 -2.11 -33.83
C PRO A 8 -6.02 -0.99 -33.23
N SER A 9 -6.44 -1.15 -31.97
CA SER A 9 -6.85 -0.10 -30.99
C SER A 9 -8.14 -0.48 -30.25
N THR A 10 -8.08 -1.33 -29.24
CA THR A 10 -9.18 -1.45 -28.23
C THR A 10 -8.79 -2.29 -27.00
N PHE A 11 -7.50 -2.44 -26.67
CA PHE A 11 -7.15 -3.03 -25.37
C PHE A 11 -7.49 -2.08 -24.21
N GLY A 12 -7.52 -0.77 -24.46
CA GLY A 12 -7.81 0.26 -23.44
C GLY A 12 -9.29 0.50 -23.12
N SER A 13 -10.23 0.04 -23.95
CA SER A 13 -11.66 0.40 -23.83
C SER A 13 -12.54 -0.70 -23.22
N ARG A 14 -11.96 -1.80 -22.74
CA ARG A 14 -12.67 -2.90 -22.06
C ARG A 14 -12.38 -3.04 -20.56
N LEU A 15 -11.72 -2.05 -19.95
CA LEU A 15 -11.48 -1.99 -18.50
C LEU A 15 -12.49 -1.07 -17.79
N THR A 16 -13.75 -1.06 -18.22
CA THR A 16 -14.88 -0.63 -17.39
C THR A 16 -15.39 -1.83 -16.60
N ILE A 17 -14.53 -2.34 -15.71
CA ILE A 17 -14.86 -3.36 -14.71
C ILE A 17 -14.61 -2.69 -13.38
N ASN A 18 -15.54 -2.86 -12.43
CA ASN A 18 -15.44 -2.44 -11.04
C ASN A 18 -13.99 -2.53 -10.54
N TYR A 19 -13.31 -1.39 -10.39
CA TYR A 19 -11.84 -1.36 -10.29
C TYR A 19 -11.37 -1.95 -8.95
N HIS A 20 -10.90 -3.20 -8.96
CA HIS A 20 -10.05 -3.69 -7.90
C HIS A 20 -8.66 -3.05 -8.05
N LEU A 21 -8.34 -2.10 -7.17
CA LEU A 21 -7.05 -1.38 -7.16
C LEU A 21 -5.86 -2.34 -7.12
N GLU A 22 -6.01 -3.47 -6.42
CA GLU A 22 -5.00 -4.51 -6.29
C GLU A 22 -4.72 -5.20 -7.64
N GLU A 23 -5.76 -5.70 -8.31
CA GLU A 23 -5.61 -6.34 -9.63
C GLU A 23 -5.01 -5.37 -10.66
N THR A 24 -5.44 -4.12 -10.61
CA THR A 24 -4.91 -3.04 -11.45
C THR A 24 -3.41 -2.86 -11.19
N TYR A 25 -3.01 -2.81 -9.91
CA TYR A 25 -1.60 -2.71 -9.53
C TYR A 25 -0.78 -3.90 -10.01
N GLU A 26 -1.26 -5.14 -9.80
CA GLU A 26 -0.54 -6.34 -10.21
C GLU A 26 -0.39 -6.43 -11.74
N ALA A 27 -1.38 -5.96 -12.50
CA ALA A 27 -1.28 -5.81 -13.95
C ALA A 27 -0.16 -4.81 -14.33
N PHE A 28 -0.10 -3.65 -13.70
CA PHE A 28 0.97 -2.68 -13.96
C PHE A 28 2.36 -3.18 -13.58
N ARG A 29 2.50 -3.94 -12.48
CA ARG A 29 3.78 -4.56 -12.13
C ARG A 29 4.21 -5.57 -13.16
N THR A 30 3.27 -6.37 -13.66
CA THR A 30 3.53 -7.31 -14.75
C THR A 30 4.02 -6.57 -15.99
N PHE A 31 3.39 -5.45 -16.37
CA PHE A 31 3.86 -4.61 -17.48
C PHE A 31 5.27 -4.08 -17.27
N GLN A 32 5.60 -3.57 -16.08
CA GLN A 32 6.96 -3.13 -15.75
C GLN A 32 7.99 -4.26 -15.90
N ILE A 33 7.68 -5.46 -15.41
CA ILE A 33 8.56 -6.64 -15.52
C ILE A 33 8.76 -7.04 -16.98
N LEU A 34 7.71 -6.97 -17.79
CA LEU A 34 7.74 -7.29 -19.22
C LEU A 34 8.32 -6.16 -20.09
N GLY A 35 8.72 -5.03 -19.50
CA GLY A 35 9.23 -3.87 -20.25
C GLY A 35 8.15 -3.12 -21.05
N ILE A 36 6.87 -3.35 -20.74
CA ILE A 36 5.74 -2.68 -21.37
C ILE A 36 5.57 -1.32 -20.66
N GLY A 37 5.77 -0.23 -21.41
CA GLY A 37 5.62 1.12 -20.88
C GLY A 37 4.17 1.44 -20.50
N LYS A 38 3.99 2.33 -19.52
CA LYS A 38 2.67 2.92 -19.22
C LYS A 38 2.25 3.83 -20.38
N THR A 39 1.00 3.71 -20.83
CA THR A 39 0.43 4.64 -21.80
C THR A 39 -0.19 5.84 -21.08
N SER A 40 -0.21 7.00 -21.76
CA SER A 40 -0.89 8.21 -21.26
C SER A 40 -2.36 7.96 -20.97
N ASP A 41 -3.02 7.19 -21.83
CA ASP A 41 -4.47 6.93 -21.74
C ASP A 41 -4.84 6.17 -20.48
N ILE A 42 -4.02 5.16 -20.14
CA ILE A 42 -4.20 4.37 -18.93
C ILE A 42 -3.95 5.24 -17.68
N SER A 43 -2.92 6.07 -17.69
CA SER A 43 -2.62 6.97 -16.56
C SER A 43 -3.76 7.98 -16.33
N ASN A 44 -4.30 8.55 -17.40
CA ASN A 44 -5.42 9.50 -17.35
C ASN A 44 -6.71 8.88 -16.81
N ALA A 45 -6.97 7.59 -17.10
CA ALA A 45 -8.13 6.88 -16.60
C ALA A 45 -7.98 6.46 -15.13
N THR A 46 -6.78 6.06 -14.69
CA THR A 46 -6.57 5.50 -13.34
C THR A 46 -6.27 6.57 -12.28
N CYS A 47 -5.58 7.67 -12.62
CA CYS A 47 -5.23 8.69 -11.62
C CYS A 47 -6.42 9.34 -10.91
N PRO A 48 -7.58 9.61 -11.55
CA PRO A 48 -8.77 10.09 -10.85
C PRO A 48 -9.27 9.10 -9.78
N ILE A 49 -9.18 7.79 -10.04
CA ILE A 49 -9.60 6.73 -9.11
C ILE A 49 -8.64 6.67 -7.91
N VAL A 50 -7.33 6.76 -8.17
CA VAL A 50 -6.32 6.86 -7.11
C VAL A 50 -6.63 8.07 -6.21
N LEU A 51 -6.90 9.23 -6.81
CA LEU A 51 -7.18 10.46 -6.07
C LEU A 51 -8.49 10.36 -5.26
N ASP A 52 -9.53 9.75 -5.82
CA ASP A 52 -10.80 9.49 -5.14
C ASP A 52 -10.58 8.66 -3.86
N LYS A 53 -9.82 7.57 -3.97
CA LYS A 53 -9.53 6.68 -2.83
C LYS A 53 -8.66 7.34 -1.76
N LEU A 54 -7.69 8.15 -2.16
CA LEU A 54 -6.87 8.89 -1.20
C LEU A 54 -7.62 10.03 -0.50
N ARG A 55 -8.68 10.58 -1.11
CA ARG A 55 -9.50 11.64 -0.52
C ARG A 55 -10.71 11.12 0.24
N SER A 56 -11.12 9.87 -0.01
CA SER A 56 -12.27 9.28 0.64
C SER A 56 -12.00 9.06 2.13
N PRO A 57 -12.83 9.62 3.03
CA PRO A 57 -12.68 9.40 4.46
C PRO A 57 -13.11 7.98 4.89
N THR A 58 -13.77 7.23 4.01
CA THR A 58 -14.24 5.86 4.28
C THR A 58 -13.34 4.81 3.64
N SER A 59 -12.20 5.21 3.08
CA SER A 59 -11.31 4.24 2.45
C SER A 59 -10.63 3.35 3.48
N SER A 60 -10.56 2.07 3.16
CA SER A 60 -9.92 1.08 4.03
C SER A 60 -8.37 1.20 3.96
N PRO A 61 -7.63 0.67 4.96
CA PRO A 61 -6.18 0.53 4.89
C PRO A 61 -5.68 -0.07 3.57
N LYS A 62 -6.35 -1.14 3.10
CA LYS A 62 -6.03 -1.83 1.85
C LYS A 62 -6.22 -0.94 0.62
N GLU A 63 -7.26 -0.11 0.61
CA GLU A 63 -7.50 0.82 -0.50
C GLU A 63 -6.44 1.92 -0.53
N PHE A 64 -6.09 2.52 0.61
CA PHE A 64 -4.97 3.47 0.68
C PHE A 64 -3.68 2.86 0.18
N PHE A 65 -3.35 1.65 0.66
CA PHE A 65 -2.15 0.92 0.25
C PHE A 65 -2.07 0.73 -1.26
N ASN A 66 -3.13 0.23 -1.88
CA ASN A 66 -3.12 -0.01 -3.33
C ASN A 66 -3.14 1.29 -4.13
N ALA A 67 -3.85 2.33 -3.68
CA ALA A 67 -3.87 3.64 -4.33
C ALA A 67 -2.47 4.29 -4.30
N LEU A 68 -1.76 4.23 -3.18
CA LEU A 68 -0.39 4.74 -3.05
C LEU A 68 0.58 3.95 -3.93
N ARG A 69 0.50 2.61 -3.96
CA ARG A 69 1.32 1.79 -4.84
C ARG A 69 1.10 2.09 -6.32
N LEU A 70 -0.16 2.26 -6.73
CA LEU A 70 -0.51 2.70 -8.09
C LEU A 70 0.07 4.07 -8.39
N ASN A 71 -0.03 5.02 -7.46
CA ASN A 71 0.58 6.33 -7.61
C ASN A 71 2.09 6.23 -7.83
N GLY A 72 2.80 5.35 -7.10
CA GLY A 72 4.23 5.12 -7.29
C GLY A 72 4.62 4.65 -8.69
N ILE A 73 3.72 4.00 -9.43
CA ILE A 73 3.92 3.58 -10.82
C ILE A 73 3.52 4.69 -11.79
N LEU A 74 2.33 5.25 -11.59
CA LEU A 74 1.68 6.15 -12.52
C LEU A 74 2.22 7.59 -12.42
N GLY A 75 2.69 8.00 -11.25
CA GLY A 75 3.13 9.38 -10.98
C GLY A 75 1.96 10.36 -11.04
N CYS A 76 0.83 10.00 -10.42
CA CYS A 76 -0.34 10.86 -10.38
C CYS A 76 -0.02 12.15 -9.62
N GLN A 77 -0.56 13.27 -10.10
CA GLN A 77 -0.36 14.57 -9.47
C GLN A 77 -1.21 14.66 -8.19
N ILE A 78 -0.60 14.36 -7.05
CA ILE A 78 -1.24 14.39 -5.73
C ILE A 78 -0.57 15.50 -4.90
N GLY A 79 -1.38 16.41 -4.38
CA GLY A 79 -0.89 17.49 -3.51
C GLY A 79 -0.48 17.00 -2.13
N SER A 80 0.53 17.63 -1.53
CA SER A 80 1.07 17.29 -0.20
C SER A 80 0.00 17.18 0.89
N GLN A 81 -0.96 18.10 0.90
CA GLN A 81 -2.08 18.08 1.86
C GLN A 81 -2.88 16.77 1.83
N THR A 82 -3.01 16.14 0.65
CA THR A 82 -3.73 14.86 0.54
C THR A 82 -2.93 13.76 1.25
N PHE A 83 -1.62 13.72 1.05
CA PHE A 83 -0.75 12.77 1.74
C PHE A 83 -0.72 13.00 3.26
N GLU A 84 -0.69 14.24 3.72
CA GLU A 84 -0.75 14.58 5.16
C GLU A 84 -2.06 14.13 5.81
N ASN A 85 -3.18 14.35 5.12
CA ASN A 85 -4.49 13.89 5.58
C ASN A 85 -4.56 12.35 5.64
N VAL A 86 -4.07 11.66 4.61
CA VAL A 86 -3.99 10.19 4.58
C VAL A 86 -3.08 9.69 5.69
N ALA A 87 -1.90 10.30 5.90
CA ALA A 87 -0.99 9.90 6.97
C ALA A 87 -1.64 10.03 8.35
N SER A 88 -2.35 11.13 8.60
CA SER A 88 -3.09 11.34 9.85
C SER A 88 -4.19 10.29 10.04
N HIS A 89 -4.92 9.95 8.98
CA HIS A 89 -5.96 8.93 9.02
C HIS A 89 -5.38 7.52 9.27
N LEU A 90 -4.28 7.18 8.60
CA LEU A 90 -3.57 5.91 8.81
C LEU A 90 -3.03 5.77 10.24
N GLN A 91 -2.55 6.85 10.86
CA GLN A 91 -2.13 6.82 12.27
C GLN A 91 -3.30 6.49 13.21
N ALA A 92 -4.49 7.03 12.95
CA ALA A 92 -5.69 6.68 13.70
C ALA A 92 -6.05 5.20 13.50
N LEU A 93 -6.03 4.71 12.26
CA LEU A 93 -6.32 3.30 11.95
C LEU A 93 -5.32 2.34 12.62
N ILE A 94 -4.03 2.68 12.67
CA ILE A 94 -3.00 1.86 13.32
C ILE A 94 -3.26 1.72 14.82
N LYS A 95 -3.70 2.80 15.48
CA LYS A 95 -3.96 2.81 16.91
C LYS A 95 -5.08 1.85 17.30
N ASP A 96 -6.09 1.72 16.44
CA ASP A 96 -7.29 0.93 16.70
C ASP A 96 -7.24 -0.46 16.03
N ALA A 97 -6.14 -0.80 15.34
CA ALA A 97 -6.03 -2.04 14.58
C ALA A 97 -5.78 -3.28 15.46
N ASP A 98 -6.63 -4.29 15.29
CA ASP A 98 -6.49 -5.64 15.85
C ASP A 98 -6.06 -6.68 14.79
N SER A 99 -6.03 -6.26 13.52
CA SER A 99 -5.68 -7.05 12.34
C SER A 99 -4.25 -6.79 11.89
N LEU A 100 -3.48 -7.87 11.71
CA LEU A 100 -2.15 -7.85 11.10
C LEU A 100 -2.17 -7.23 9.71
N MET A 101 -3.22 -7.47 8.93
CA MET A 101 -3.34 -6.94 7.58
C MET A 101 -3.58 -5.44 7.59
N ASP A 102 -4.37 -4.93 8.53
CA ASP A 102 -4.61 -3.49 8.65
C ASP A 102 -3.35 -2.76 9.13
N LEU A 103 -2.61 -3.38 10.06
CA LEU A 103 -1.29 -2.90 10.47
C LEU A 103 -0.31 -2.91 9.29
N TYR A 104 -0.25 -4.00 8.53
CA TYR A 104 0.60 -4.12 7.34
C TYR A 104 0.30 -3.02 6.32
N TYR A 105 -0.96 -2.91 5.88
CA TYR A 105 -1.34 -1.93 4.88
C TYR A 105 -1.09 -0.50 5.36
N SER A 106 -1.38 -0.21 6.63
CA SER A 106 -1.25 1.15 7.15
C SER A 106 0.22 1.56 7.34
N VAL A 107 1.06 0.70 7.93
CA VAL A 107 2.48 1.00 8.16
C VAL A 107 3.23 1.16 6.83
N ILE A 108 2.99 0.28 5.87
CA ILE A 108 3.64 0.38 4.56
C ILE A 108 3.12 1.58 3.75
N SER A 109 1.84 1.95 3.92
CA SER A 109 1.31 3.18 3.34
C SER A 109 1.98 4.43 3.90
N LEU A 110 2.20 4.51 5.21
CA LEU A 110 2.96 5.59 5.83
C LEU A 110 4.39 5.68 5.30
N LEU A 111 5.06 4.54 5.12
CA LEU A 111 6.38 4.48 4.51
C LEU A 111 6.37 5.01 3.07
N HIS A 112 5.36 4.63 2.28
CA HIS A 112 5.21 5.13 0.91
C HIS A 112 5.01 6.65 0.87
N ILE A 113 4.16 7.19 1.76
CA ILE A 113 3.92 8.64 1.89
C ILE A 113 5.21 9.38 2.23
N LYS A 114 6.00 8.86 3.17
CA LYS A 114 7.28 9.46 3.51
C LYS A 114 8.26 9.46 2.34
N GLY A 115 8.25 8.43 1.49
CA GLY A 115 9.01 8.38 0.25
C GLY A 115 8.67 9.52 -0.74
N GLN A 116 7.50 10.14 -0.60
CA GLN A 116 7.08 11.31 -1.40
C GLN A 116 7.61 12.65 -0.84
N GLY A 117 8.45 12.62 0.21
CA GLY A 117 8.99 13.83 0.85
C GLY A 117 8.03 14.49 1.85
N VAL A 118 6.90 13.84 2.16
CA VAL A 118 5.94 14.30 3.18
C VAL A 118 6.37 13.79 4.54
N SER A 119 6.26 14.63 5.58
CA SER A 119 6.53 14.21 6.95
C SER A 119 5.44 13.24 7.44
N ALA A 120 5.72 11.95 7.36
CA ALA A 120 4.95 10.91 8.03
C ALA A 120 5.83 10.27 9.11
N VAL A 121 5.24 9.91 10.25
CA VAL A 121 5.89 9.21 11.36
C VAL A 121 4.99 8.09 11.88
N LEU A 122 5.60 7.02 12.38
CA LEU A 122 4.90 5.99 13.15
C LEU A 122 5.04 6.37 14.63
N SER A 123 4.03 7.06 15.18
CA SER A 123 4.10 7.69 16.50
C SER A 123 4.27 6.70 17.65
N ASP A 124 3.64 5.53 17.58
CA ASP A 124 3.74 4.45 18.56
C ASP A 124 4.37 3.19 17.95
N ALA A 125 5.60 3.32 17.44
CA ALA A 125 6.29 2.21 16.80
C ALA A 125 6.55 1.02 17.75
N GLU A 126 6.75 1.30 19.05
CA GLU A 126 6.95 0.26 20.05
C GLU A 126 5.65 -0.49 20.35
N GLY A 127 4.54 0.22 20.57
CA GLY A 127 3.22 -0.38 20.77
C GLY A 127 2.77 -1.21 19.56
N VAL A 128 2.95 -0.70 18.34
CA VAL A 128 2.67 -1.45 17.11
C VAL A 128 3.48 -2.73 17.04
N PHE A 129 4.78 -2.67 17.34
CA PHE A 129 5.62 -3.86 17.36
C PHE A 129 5.20 -4.86 18.44
N HIS A 130 4.78 -4.37 19.61
CA HIS A 130 4.24 -5.20 20.67
C HIS A 130 2.97 -5.92 20.23
N SER A 131 2.02 -5.21 19.62
CA SER A 131 0.77 -5.77 19.08
C SER A 131 1.05 -6.84 18.03
N ILE A 132 1.95 -6.55 17.09
CA ILE A 132 2.39 -7.49 16.05
C ILE A 132 3.03 -8.74 16.67
N LYS A 133 3.90 -8.58 17.67
CA LYS A 133 4.52 -9.70 18.38
C LYS A 133 3.51 -10.54 19.16
N ALA A 134 2.46 -9.93 19.71
CA ALA A 134 1.40 -10.64 20.43
C ALA A 134 0.62 -11.62 19.52
N LEU A 135 0.66 -11.42 18.19
CA LEU A 135 0.08 -12.33 17.21
C LEU A 135 0.96 -13.56 16.92
N SER A 136 2.23 -13.54 17.33
CA SER A 136 3.16 -14.67 17.13
C SER A 136 2.83 -15.86 18.02
N GLN A 137 3.11 -17.06 17.52
CA GLN A 137 2.93 -18.32 18.23
C GLN A 137 4.26 -19.08 18.33
N SER A 138 4.36 -19.98 19.32
CA SER A 138 5.59 -20.75 19.59
C SER A 138 5.95 -21.75 18.49
N ASP A 139 5.00 -22.11 17.63
CA ASP A 139 5.19 -23.02 16.50
C ASP A 139 5.71 -22.30 15.22
N GLY A 140 6.03 -21.01 15.33
CA GLY A 140 6.52 -20.19 14.22
C GLY A 140 5.44 -19.65 13.29
N ARG A 141 4.15 -19.92 13.57
CA ARG A 141 3.02 -19.30 12.88
C ARG A 141 2.56 -18.05 13.60
N TRP A 142 1.91 -17.17 12.86
CA TRP A 142 1.37 -15.93 13.40
C TRP A 142 -0.10 -15.82 13.03
N ARG A 143 -0.90 -15.26 13.94
CA ARG A 143 -2.32 -15.00 13.71
C ARG A 143 -2.53 -13.78 12.81
N TYR A 144 -3.65 -13.76 12.10
CA TYR A 144 -4.06 -12.58 11.33
C TYR A 144 -4.71 -11.51 12.20
N ASP A 145 -5.32 -11.90 13.32
CA ASP A 145 -5.93 -10.97 14.27
C ASP A 145 -5.95 -11.57 15.69
N SER A 146 -6.25 -10.76 16.70
CA SER A 146 -6.23 -11.19 18.10
C SER A 146 -7.41 -12.09 18.49
N ASN A 147 -8.49 -12.06 17.73
CA ASN A 147 -9.77 -12.67 18.07
C ASN A 147 -9.99 -14.05 17.40
N ASN A 148 -9.25 -14.32 16.33
CA ASN A 148 -9.32 -15.54 15.54
C ASN A 148 -8.13 -16.46 15.83
N ALA A 149 -8.35 -17.76 15.75
CA ALA A 149 -7.30 -18.76 15.87
C ALA A 149 -6.52 -18.99 14.57
N GLU A 150 -7.00 -18.46 13.43
CA GLU A 150 -6.36 -18.65 12.14
C GLU A 150 -4.93 -18.09 12.13
N SER A 151 -3.98 -18.95 11.77
CA SER A 151 -2.57 -18.60 11.73
C SER A 151 -1.85 -19.27 10.56
N SER A 152 -0.78 -18.62 10.09
CA SER A 152 0.02 -19.15 8.99
C SER A 152 1.48 -18.70 9.06
N THR A 153 2.33 -19.36 8.27
CA THR A 153 3.71 -18.90 8.02
C THR A 153 3.75 -17.67 7.12
N TYR A 154 2.73 -17.45 6.29
CA TYR A 154 2.59 -16.25 5.47
C TYR A 154 2.37 -15.01 6.35
N ALA A 155 1.46 -15.11 7.33
CA ALA A 155 1.25 -14.09 8.35
C ALA A 155 2.55 -13.82 9.14
N ALA A 156 3.31 -14.87 9.48
CA ALA A 156 4.60 -14.71 10.14
C ALA A 156 5.59 -13.90 9.30
N GLY A 157 5.62 -14.14 7.98
CA GLY A 157 6.39 -13.35 7.03
C GLY A 157 5.99 -11.88 7.00
N ILE A 158 4.68 -11.58 7.02
CA ILE A 158 4.17 -10.21 7.09
C ILE A 158 4.60 -9.52 8.39
N GLY A 159 4.39 -10.20 9.52
CA GLY A 159 4.76 -9.66 10.82
C GLY A 159 6.25 -9.39 10.95
N LEU A 160 7.09 -10.31 10.44
CA LEU A 160 8.53 -10.12 10.36
C LEU A 160 8.89 -8.94 9.45
N PHE A 161 8.25 -8.80 8.29
CA PHE A 161 8.50 -7.68 7.38
C PHE A 161 8.23 -6.33 8.05
N ILE A 162 7.10 -6.18 8.75
CA ILE A 162 6.80 -4.96 9.51
C ILE A 162 7.84 -4.76 10.64
N GLY A 163 8.25 -5.84 11.30
CA GLY A 163 9.30 -5.82 12.33
C GLY A 163 10.67 -5.38 11.80
N ILE A 164 11.05 -5.77 10.58
CA ILE A 164 12.27 -5.29 9.91
C ILE A 164 12.12 -3.81 9.58
N VAL A 165 10.93 -3.41 9.09
CA VAL A 165 10.61 -2.02 8.83
C VAL A 165 10.75 -1.19 10.11
N LYS A 166 10.56 -1.70 11.34
CA LYS A 166 10.92 -0.96 12.58
C LYS A 166 12.42 -0.64 12.68
N HIS A 167 13.28 -1.64 12.49
CA HIS A 167 14.74 -1.47 12.59
C HIS A 167 15.29 -0.54 11.49
N ASP A 168 14.64 -0.56 10.32
CA ASP A 168 14.94 0.37 9.24
C ASP A 168 14.19 1.70 9.39
N ILE A 169 13.03 1.79 10.05
CA ILE A 169 12.29 3.05 10.27
C ILE A 169 13.18 4.03 11.05
N GLU A 170 13.86 3.61 12.11
CA GLU A 170 14.74 4.52 12.86
C GLU A 170 15.88 5.06 11.97
N LYS A 171 16.55 4.19 11.21
CA LYS A 171 17.67 4.57 10.32
C LYS A 171 17.24 5.28 9.03
N LEU A 172 16.08 4.96 8.49
CA LEU A 172 15.54 5.43 7.20
C LEU A 172 14.69 6.69 7.41
N PHE A 173 14.20 6.96 8.62
CA PHE A 173 13.63 8.26 9.02
C PHE A 173 14.73 9.27 9.38
N ASP A 174 15.84 8.82 9.96
CA ASP A 174 17.00 9.69 10.19
C ASP A 174 17.82 9.93 8.90
N SER A 175 17.99 8.95 8.02
CA SER A 175 18.75 9.14 6.76
C SER A 175 18.06 10.08 5.77
N ILE A 176 16.72 10.15 5.75
CA ILE A 176 16.00 11.08 4.86
C ILE A 176 16.17 12.54 5.32
N LYS A 177 16.39 12.80 6.62
CA LYS A 177 16.72 14.16 7.10
C LYS A 177 18.08 14.66 6.62
N ASN A 178 19.02 13.76 6.31
CA ASN A 178 20.41 14.10 6.00
C ASN A 178 20.73 14.23 4.50
N TYR A 179 19.74 14.07 3.61
CA TYR A 179 19.93 14.27 2.16
C TYR A 179 19.40 15.63 1.65
N GLY A 180 18.90 16.49 2.56
CA GLY A 180 18.35 17.81 2.26
C GLY A 180 19.15 18.99 2.81
N SER A 181 20.44 18.80 3.13
CA SER A 181 21.36 19.87 3.57
C SER A 181 22.53 20.04 2.61
#